data_AF-A0A328PCN3-F1
#
_entry.id   AF-A0A328PCN3-F1
#
_cell.length_a   1.000
_cell.length_b   1.000
_cell.length_c   1.000
_cell.angle_alpha   90.00
_cell.angle_beta   90.00
_cell.angle_gamma   90.00
#
_symmetry.space_group_name_H-M   'P 1'
#
loop_
_entity.id
_entity.type
_entity.pdbx_description
1 polymer ?
#
loop_
_entity_poly.entity_id
_entity_poly.type
_entity_poly.pdbx_seq_one_letter_code
_entity_poly.pdbx_strand_id
1 'polypeptide(L)'
;MDIGEIISDAIKYPASDWKKLIILGVFYLLGFLIIPTFFAIGYVFRALKATIAGFDELPEFDEWGGMFVDGLKVFVVGLVYMIIPLIIIGVGVFTSLEKLLSSPGAFTPYGNVIVTDLTLLQAGLGIIIIGIIVAIIFGLLLTIAIAHMAYNDSEFGAAFRFREILDVISEIGWGKYILWYLAVIIVSCVILFIGSLILGSIPVLGQILVQLLVTPYVTLFLYRAIGLRYAYE
;
A
#
# COMPACT_ATOMS: atom_id res chain seq x y z
N MET A 1 5.78 -9.78 -19.87
CA MET A 1 4.46 -9.25 -20.30
C MET A 1 4.53 -7.74 -20.48
N ASP A 2 3.75 -7.18 -21.41
CA ASP A 2 3.62 -5.73 -21.52
C ASP A 2 2.74 -5.16 -20.39
N ILE A 3 2.73 -3.84 -20.20
CA ILE A 3 1.98 -3.20 -19.11
C ILE A 3 0.46 -3.41 -19.30
N GLY A 4 -0.01 -3.42 -20.54
CA GLY A 4 -1.43 -3.60 -20.88
C GLY A 4 -1.95 -4.98 -20.51
N GLU A 5 -1.20 -6.03 -20.84
CA GLU A 5 -1.51 -7.42 -20.47
C GLU A 5 -1.55 -7.59 -18.95
N ILE A 6 -0.55 -7.07 -18.23
CA ILE A 6 -0.50 -7.16 -16.76
C ILE A 6 -1.73 -6.51 -16.13
N ILE A 7 -2.10 -5.30 -16.57
CA ILE A 7 -3.27 -4.59 -16.04
C ILE A 7 -4.56 -5.33 -16.40
N SER A 8 -4.70 -5.79 -17.65
CA SER A 8 -5.88 -6.51 -18.12
C SER A 8 -6.12 -7.81 -17.35
N ASP A 9 -5.06 -8.56 -17.07
CA ASP A 9 -5.12 -9.77 -16.26
C ASP A 9 -5.45 -9.43 -14.79
N ALA A 10 -4.69 -8.51 -14.21
CA ALA A 10 -4.83 -8.14 -12.81
C ALA A 10 -6.21 -7.58 -12.47
N ILE A 11 -6.87 -6.86 -13.38
CA ILE A 11 -8.24 -6.34 -13.14
C ILE A 11 -9.25 -7.49 -13.01
N LYS A 12 -9.07 -8.59 -13.74
CA LYS A 12 -10.01 -9.72 -13.71
C LYS A 12 -9.81 -10.60 -12.48
N TYR A 13 -8.59 -10.65 -11.96
CA TYR A 13 -8.19 -11.56 -10.89
C TYR A 13 -9.04 -11.47 -9.61
N PRO A 14 -9.36 -10.29 -9.03
CA PRO A 14 -10.19 -10.24 -7.83
C PRO A 14 -11.64 -10.72 -8.04
N ALA A 15 -12.14 -10.64 -9.28
CA ALA A 15 -13.49 -11.08 -9.64
C ALA A 15 -13.57 -12.56 -10.04
N SER A 16 -12.45 -13.30 -10.02
CA SER A 16 -12.43 -14.73 -10.36
C SER A 16 -13.18 -15.57 -9.31
N ASP A 17 -13.18 -15.15 -8.05
CA ASP A 17 -13.92 -15.79 -6.96
C ASP A 17 -14.50 -14.73 -5.99
N TRP A 18 -15.79 -14.43 -6.18
CA TRP A 18 -16.52 -13.46 -5.34
C TRP A 18 -16.63 -13.90 -3.88
N LYS A 19 -16.64 -15.20 -3.58
CA LYS A 19 -16.71 -15.68 -2.20
C LYS A 19 -15.41 -15.33 -1.48
N LYS A 20 -14.26 -15.61 -2.10
CA LYS A 20 -12.95 -15.26 -1.54
C LYS A 20 -12.74 -13.76 -1.40
N LEU A 21 -13.20 -12.99 -2.39
CA LEU A 21 -13.20 -11.52 -2.33
C LEU A 21 -14.00 -10.99 -1.13
N ILE A 22 -15.22 -11.51 -0.90
CA ILE A 22 -16.07 -11.09 0.21
C ILE A 22 -15.44 -11.47 1.56
N ILE A 23 -14.86 -12.68 1.69
CA ILE A 23 -14.16 -13.09 2.91
C ILE A 23 -12.99 -12.14 3.21
N LEU A 24 -12.18 -11.80 2.19
CA LEU A 24 -11.12 -10.80 2.35
C LEU A 24 -11.70 -9.44 2.78
N GLY A 25 -12.80 -9.02 2.17
CA GLY A 25 -13.51 -7.80 2.54
C GLY A 25 -14.00 -7.77 3.98
N VAL A 26 -14.44 -8.90 4.53
CA VAL A 26 -14.82 -9.01 5.94
C VAL A 26 -13.61 -8.75 6.85
N PHE A 27 -12.41 -9.23 6.49
CA PHE A 27 -11.20 -8.87 7.24
C PHE A 27 -10.89 -7.38 7.20
N TYR A 28 -11.06 -6.73 6.05
CA TYR A 28 -10.91 -5.28 5.91
C TYR A 28 -11.94 -4.51 6.75
N LEU A 29 -13.19 -4.96 6.77
CA LEU A 29 -14.26 -4.34 7.55
C LEU A 29 -13.99 -4.47 9.06
N LEU A 30 -13.47 -5.62 9.49
CA LEU A 30 -13.11 -5.90 10.89
C LEU A 30 -11.70 -5.40 11.25
N GLY A 31 -11.00 -4.69 10.35
CA GLY A 31 -9.61 -4.23 10.56
C GLY A 31 -9.41 -3.35 11.79
N PHE A 32 -10.47 -2.70 12.29
CA PHE A 32 -10.43 -1.91 13.54
C PHE A 32 -10.08 -2.77 14.77
N LEU A 33 -10.24 -4.09 14.71
CA LEU A 33 -9.87 -5.04 15.76
C LEU A 33 -8.38 -5.43 15.73
N ILE A 34 -7.59 -4.88 14.80
CA ILE A 34 -6.15 -5.11 14.59
C ILE A 34 -5.82 -6.54 14.10
N ILE A 35 -6.31 -7.59 14.77
CA ILE A 35 -6.05 -8.99 14.40
C ILE A 35 -6.50 -9.32 12.96
N PRO A 36 -7.72 -8.94 12.51
CA PRO A 36 -8.17 -9.16 11.12
C PRO A 36 -7.26 -8.55 10.06
N THR A 37 -6.58 -7.45 10.37
CA THR A 37 -5.66 -6.77 9.44
C THR A 37 -4.50 -7.69 9.05
N PHE A 38 -3.95 -8.46 9.98
CA PHE A 38 -2.86 -9.39 9.67
C PHE A 38 -3.32 -10.56 8.79
N PHE A 39 -4.56 -11.03 8.96
CA PHE A 39 -5.13 -12.03 8.04
C PHE A 39 -5.35 -11.46 6.64
N ALA A 40 -5.82 -10.21 6.51
CA ALA A 40 -5.95 -9.56 5.21
C ALA A 40 -4.60 -9.41 4.49
N ILE A 41 -3.57 -8.91 5.19
CA ILE A 41 -2.21 -8.77 4.64
C ILE A 41 -1.65 -10.15 4.25
N GLY A 42 -1.78 -11.15 5.14
CA GLY A 42 -1.30 -12.50 4.89
C GLY A 42 -1.98 -13.18 3.70
N TYR A 43 -3.29 -13.01 3.55
CA TYR A 43 -4.03 -13.56 2.41
C TYR A 43 -3.59 -12.94 1.09
N VAL A 44 -3.44 -11.62 1.06
CA VAL A 44 -2.99 -10.90 -0.12
C VAL A 44 -1.55 -11.27 -0.49
N PHE A 45 -0.68 -11.48 0.51
CA PHE A 45 0.67 -12.01 0.30
C PHE A 45 0.65 -13.44 -0.27
N ARG A 46 -0.27 -14.29 0.20
CA ARG A 46 -0.49 -15.63 -0.37
C ARG A 46 -0.95 -15.54 -1.83
N ALA A 47 -1.82 -14.60 -2.18
CA ALA A 47 -2.25 -14.37 -3.57
C ALA A 47 -1.09 -13.96 -4.48
N LEU A 48 -0.14 -13.17 -3.95
CA LEU A 48 1.10 -12.85 -4.64
C LEU A 48 2.00 -14.09 -4.82
N LYS A 49 2.18 -14.92 -3.78
CA LYS A 49 2.91 -16.20 -3.91
C LYS A 49 2.30 -17.09 -4.99
N ALA A 50 0.97 -17.24 -4.99
CA ALA A 50 0.25 -18.03 -5.99
C ALA A 50 0.48 -17.49 -7.41
N THR A 51 0.42 -16.17 -7.59
CA THR A 51 0.71 -15.52 -8.88
C THR A 51 2.13 -15.77 -9.34
N ILE A 52 3.13 -15.63 -8.45
CA ILE A 52 4.54 -15.88 -8.77
C ILE A 52 4.78 -17.35 -9.14
N ALA A 53 4.07 -18.27 -8.49
CA ALA A 53 4.09 -19.69 -8.82
C ALA A 53 3.32 -20.06 -10.11
N GLY A 54 2.71 -19.09 -10.79
CA GLY A 54 2.02 -19.28 -12.07
C GLY A 54 0.56 -19.71 -11.95
N PHE A 55 -0.06 -19.59 -10.77
CA PHE A 55 -1.49 -19.86 -10.60
C PHE A 55 -2.34 -18.62 -10.93
N ASP A 56 -3.45 -18.84 -11.63
CA ASP A 56 -4.40 -17.78 -12.03
C ASP A 56 -5.61 -17.66 -11.10
N GLU A 57 -5.75 -18.59 -10.16
CA GLU A 57 -6.87 -18.64 -9.21
C GLU A 57 -6.50 -18.04 -7.86
N LEU A 58 -7.49 -17.45 -7.18
CA LEU A 58 -7.31 -16.95 -5.82
C LEU A 58 -7.04 -18.11 -4.85
N PRO A 59 -6.09 -17.98 -3.91
CA PRO A 59 -5.77 -19.05 -2.97
C PRO A 59 -6.92 -19.31 -1.99
N GLU A 60 -6.95 -20.51 -1.43
CA GLU A 60 -7.91 -20.88 -0.39
C GLU A 60 -7.63 -20.18 0.94
N PHE A 61 -8.70 -20.04 1.76
CA PHE A 61 -8.63 -19.58 3.15
C PHE A 61 -8.37 -20.76 4.09
N ASP A 62 -7.21 -21.38 3.94
CA ASP A 62 -6.69 -22.47 4.76
C ASP A 62 -5.40 -22.05 5.48
N GLU A 63 -4.81 -22.96 6.26
CA GLU A 63 -3.52 -22.73 6.94
C GLU A 63 -3.44 -21.38 7.67
N TRP A 64 -4.50 -21.04 8.41
CA TRP A 64 -4.72 -19.74 9.05
C TRP A 64 -3.53 -19.26 9.89
N GLY A 65 -2.85 -20.16 10.59
CA GLY A 65 -1.65 -19.83 11.37
C GLY A 65 -0.50 -19.33 10.51
N GLY A 66 -0.23 -20.00 9.38
CA GLY A 66 0.79 -19.57 8.41
C GLY A 66 0.42 -18.23 7.78
N MET A 67 -0.86 -18.06 7.40
CA MET A 67 -1.37 -16.80 6.85
C MET A 67 -1.17 -15.63 7.81
N PHE A 68 -1.49 -15.82 9.10
CA PHE A 68 -1.30 -14.78 10.13
C PHE A 68 0.18 -14.42 10.31
N VAL A 69 1.07 -15.42 10.40
CA VAL A 69 2.52 -15.21 10.56
C VAL A 69 3.11 -14.48 9.35
N ASP A 70 2.73 -14.87 8.14
CA ASP A 70 3.18 -14.19 6.93
C ASP A 70 2.64 -12.75 6.86
N GLY A 71 1.39 -12.51 7.28
CA GLY A 71 0.85 -11.17 7.43
C GLY A 71 1.65 -10.30 8.40
N LEU A 72 2.08 -10.86 9.53
CA LEU A 72 2.93 -10.17 10.50
C LEU A 72 4.32 -9.86 9.90
N LYS A 73 4.94 -10.81 9.20
CA LYS A 73 6.22 -10.58 8.51
C LYS A 73 6.13 -9.43 7.51
N VAL A 74 5.13 -9.46 6.63
CA VAL A 74 4.91 -8.40 5.62
C VAL A 74 4.69 -7.04 6.29
N PHE A 75 3.91 -7.00 7.37
CA PHE A 75 3.71 -5.78 8.14
C PHE A 75 5.03 -5.23 8.72
N VAL A 76 5.85 -6.09 9.33
CA VAL A 76 7.15 -5.70 9.89
C VAL A 76 8.10 -5.23 8.78
N VAL A 77 8.15 -5.91 7.63
CA VAL A 77 8.92 -5.44 6.47
C VAL A 77 8.47 -4.05 6.05
N GLY A 78 7.16 -3.84 5.90
CA GLY A 78 6.58 -2.53 5.57
C GLY A 78 6.97 -1.45 6.58
N LEU A 79 6.93 -1.75 7.87
CA LEU A 79 7.41 -0.83 8.91
C LEU A 79 8.89 -0.51 8.73
N VAL A 80 9.75 -1.52 8.59
CA VAL A 80 11.21 -1.32 8.48
C VAL A 80 11.56 -0.43 7.29
N TYR A 81 10.94 -0.66 6.13
CA TYR A 81 11.15 0.19 4.95
C TYR A 81 10.63 1.61 5.15
N MET A 82 9.57 1.80 5.94
CA MET A 82 8.94 3.11 6.13
C MET A 82 9.46 3.89 7.34
N ILE A 83 10.26 3.30 8.24
CA ILE A 83 10.80 3.99 9.42
C ILE A 83 11.55 5.28 9.04
N ILE A 84 12.49 5.22 8.10
CA ILE A 84 13.30 6.39 7.71
C ILE A 84 12.41 7.50 7.10
N PRO A 85 11.57 7.23 6.08
CA PRO A 85 10.63 8.23 5.58
C PRO A 85 9.73 8.83 6.67
N LEU A 86 9.16 8.01 7.55
CA LEU A 86 8.26 8.46 8.61
C LEU A 86 8.97 9.35 9.64
N ILE A 87 10.23 9.07 9.98
CA ILE A 87 11.03 9.94 10.86
C ILE A 87 11.22 11.31 10.20
N ILE A 88 11.59 11.37 8.92
CA ILE A 88 11.81 12.63 8.21
C ILE A 88 10.50 13.45 8.16
N ILE A 89 9.39 12.82 7.79
CA ILE A 89 8.07 13.47 7.78
C ILE A 89 7.69 13.92 9.19
N GLY A 90 7.91 13.09 10.20
CA GLY A 90 7.64 13.40 11.60
C GLY A 90 8.40 14.63 12.09
N VAL A 91 9.68 14.75 11.75
CA VAL A 91 10.48 15.96 12.02
C VAL A 91 9.89 17.17 11.30
N GLY A 92 9.51 17.03 10.03
CA GLY A 92 8.87 18.11 9.28
C GLY A 92 7.55 18.56 9.90
N VAL A 93 6.68 17.64 10.32
CA VAL A 93 5.42 17.95 11.01
C VAL A 93 5.68 18.60 12.36
N PHE A 94 6.64 18.07 13.14
CA PHE A 94 6.99 18.61 14.45
C PHE A 94 7.52 20.05 14.35
N THR A 95 8.42 20.33 13.40
CA THR A 95 8.93 21.68 13.16
C THR A 95 7.83 22.67 12.74
N SER A 96 6.86 22.24 11.92
CA SER A 96 5.70 23.05 11.58
C SER A 96 4.81 23.33 12.79
N LEU A 97 4.58 22.31 13.63
CA LEU A 97 3.77 22.44 14.84
C LEU A 97 4.43 23.35 15.88
N GLU A 98 5.73 23.22 16.11
CA GLU A 98 6.50 24.06 17.03
C GLU A 98 6.37 25.55 16.67
N LYS A 99 6.52 25.90 15.38
CA LYS A 99 6.39 27.30 14.94
C LYS A 99 4.96 27.83 15.05
N LEU A 100 3.95 26.99 14.82
CA LEU A 100 2.56 27.37 15.04
C LEU A 100 2.31 27.70 16.52
N LEU A 101 2.78 26.84 17.43
CA LEU A 101 2.60 26.99 18.87
C LEU A 101 3.44 28.14 19.46
N SER A 102 4.59 28.44 18.86
CA SER A 102 5.49 29.53 19.28
C SER A 102 5.15 30.88 18.64
N SER A 103 4.12 30.94 17.78
CA SER A 103 3.73 32.19 17.12
C SER A 103 3.09 33.19 18.11
N PRO A 104 3.49 34.48 18.09
CA PRO A 104 2.85 35.50 18.92
C PRO A 104 1.35 35.59 18.60
N GLY A 105 0.50 35.27 19.58
CA GLY A 105 -0.96 35.24 19.40
C GLY A 105 -1.59 33.84 19.28
N ALA A 106 -0.80 32.75 19.32
CA ALA A 106 -1.31 31.37 19.35
C ALA A 106 -2.26 31.10 20.54
N PHE A 107 -2.11 31.84 21.64
CA PHE A 107 -2.94 31.74 22.84
C PHE A 107 -3.48 33.13 23.22
N THR A 108 -4.48 33.64 22.49
CA THR A 108 -5.25 34.81 22.94
C THR A 108 -6.55 34.36 23.62
N PRO A 109 -7.05 35.07 24.66
CA PRO A 109 -8.32 34.76 25.33
C PRO A 109 -9.55 34.75 24.39
N TYR A 110 -9.40 35.28 23.17
CA TYR A 110 -10.46 35.45 22.19
C TYR A 110 -10.48 34.35 21.09
N GLY A 111 -9.65 33.31 21.21
CA GLY A 111 -9.76 32.06 20.42
C GLY A 111 -9.48 32.15 18.92
N ASN A 112 -9.28 33.35 18.37
CA ASN A 112 -9.05 33.54 16.94
C ASN A 112 -7.56 33.69 16.65
N VAL A 113 -6.88 32.57 16.48
CA VAL A 113 -5.57 32.57 15.82
C VAL A 113 -5.83 32.90 14.35
N ILE A 114 -5.60 34.15 13.96
CA ILE A 114 -5.56 34.50 12.55
C ILE A 114 -4.21 33.99 12.03
N VAL A 115 -4.14 32.71 11.66
CA VAL A 115 -2.99 32.12 10.97
C VAL A 115 -3.01 32.58 9.51
N THR A 116 -2.90 33.88 9.27
CA THR A 116 -2.87 34.43 7.89
C THR A 116 -1.49 34.36 7.26
N ASP A 117 -0.46 34.08 8.07
CA ASP A 117 0.90 34.06 7.57
C ASP A 117 1.21 32.69 6.93
N LEU A 118 1.11 32.65 5.60
CA LEU A 118 1.49 31.50 4.74
C LEU A 118 2.91 30.99 5.03
N THR A 119 3.72 31.83 5.69
CA THR A 119 5.10 31.57 6.16
C THR A 119 5.17 30.60 7.34
N LEU A 120 4.14 30.53 8.21
CA LEU A 120 4.09 29.60 9.35
C LEU A 120 3.81 28.17 8.89
N LEU A 121 3.00 27.99 7.85
CA LEU A 121 2.75 26.68 7.25
C LEU A 121 3.99 26.14 6.51
N GLN A 122 4.89 27.01 6.04
CA GLN A 122 6.10 26.63 5.28
C GLN A 122 7.22 26.04 6.14
N ALA A 123 7.13 26.15 7.46
CA ALA A 123 8.20 25.90 8.40
C ALA A 123 8.82 24.50 8.39
N GLY A 124 8.08 23.49 7.94
CA GLY A 124 8.56 22.11 7.75
C GLY A 124 8.23 21.52 6.39
N LEU A 125 7.61 22.27 5.47
CA LEU A 125 7.16 21.74 4.17
C LEU A 125 8.32 21.18 3.35
N GLY A 126 9.48 21.84 3.35
CA GLY A 126 10.67 21.33 2.66
C GLY A 126 11.10 19.96 3.17
N ILE A 127 11.09 19.78 4.50
CA ILE A 127 11.43 18.49 5.14
C ILE A 127 10.36 17.44 4.85
N ILE A 128 9.07 17.80 4.89
CA ILE A 128 7.97 16.91 4.54
C ILE A 128 8.07 16.46 3.08
N ILE A 129 8.35 17.37 2.15
CA ILE A 129 8.54 17.06 0.73
C ILE A 129 9.71 16.10 0.55
N ILE A 130 10.84 16.34 1.21
CA ILE A 130 11.98 15.40 1.20
C ILE A 130 11.54 14.04 1.74
N GLY A 131 10.83 14.01 2.86
CA GLY A 131 10.30 12.77 3.45
C GLY A 131 9.36 12.02 2.51
N ILE A 132 8.50 12.71 1.77
CA ILE A 132 7.62 12.13 0.74
C ILE A 132 8.44 11.56 -0.42
N ILE A 133 9.46 12.26 -0.90
CA ILE A 133 10.34 11.75 -1.96
C ILE A 133 11.05 10.47 -1.49
N VAL A 134 11.58 10.46 -0.27
CA VAL A 134 12.21 9.28 0.33
C VAL A 134 11.18 8.15 0.51
N ALA A 135 9.94 8.47 0.93
CA ALA A 135 8.86 7.49 1.04
C ALA A 135 8.53 6.84 -0.31
N ILE A 136 8.50 7.61 -1.40
CA ILE A 136 8.28 7.09 -2.74
C ILE A 136 9.41 6.12 -3.14
N ILE A 137 10.67 6.51 -2.92
CA ILE A 137 11.83 5.66 -3.24
C ILE A 137 11.79 4.34 -2.45
N PHE A 138 11.54 4.41 -1.13
CA PHE A 138 11.44 3.22 -0.30
C PHE A 138 10.20 2.38 -0.62
N GLY A 139 9.09 3.01 -1.04
CA GLY A 139 7.86 2.32 -1.47
C GLY A 139 8.05 1.52 -2.77
N LEU A 140 8.85 2.06 -3.71
CA LEU A 140 9.27 1.33 -4.90
C LEU A 140 10.08 0.08 -4.51
N LEU A 141 11.09 0.23 -3.66
CA LEU A 141 11.88 -0.91 -3.19
C LEU A 141 11.04 -1.93 -2.42
N LEU A 142 10.14 -1.47 -1.54
CA LEU A 142 9.26 -2.30 -0.73
C LEU A 142 8.38 -3.21 -1.58
N THR A 143 7.90 -2.71 -2.72
CA THR A 143 7.04 -3.47 -3.63
C THR A 143 7.74 -4.74 -4.13
N ILE A 144 9.00 -4.60 -4.58
CA ILE A 144 9.80 -5.75 -5.02
C ILE A 144 10.33 -6.55 -3.82
N ALA A 145 10.61 -5.92 -2.69
CA ALA A 145 11.01 -6.63 -1.48
C ALA A 145 9.97 -7.65 -1.00
N ILE A 146 8.68 -7.28 -1.04
CA ILE A 146 7.59 -8.20 -0.68
C ILE A 146 7.47 -9.32 -1.73
N ALA A 147 7.58 -9.02 -3.03
CA ALA A 147 7.59 -10.04 -4.09
C ALA A 147 8.78 -11.00 -3.97
N HIS A 148 9.95 -10.46 -3.66
CA HIS A 148 11.16 -11.23 -3.42
C HIS A 148 11.02 -12.14 -2.20
N MET A 149 10.40 -11.67 -1.11
CA MET A 149 10.03 -12.52 0.03
C MET A 149 9.01 -13.60 -0.33
N ALA A 150 8.05 -13.30 -1.20
CA ALA A 150 7.08 -14.27 -1.69
C ALA A 150 7.75 -15.38 -2.54
N TYR A 151 8.69 -15.00 -3.40
CA TYR A 151 9.49 -15.92 -4.23
C TYR A 151 10.40 -16.82 -3.40
N ASN A 152 10.95 -16.30 -2.30
CA ASN A 152 11.83 -17.04 -1.39
C ASN A 152 11.04 -17.66 -0.21
N ASP A 153 9.92 -18.33 -0.49
CA ASP A 153 9.16 -19.13 0.48
C ASP A 153 8.80 -18.44 1.82
N SER A 154 8.44 -17.15 1.76
CA SER A 154 8.10 -16.36 2.95
C SER A 154 9.28 -16.17 3.95
N GLU A 155 10.52 -16.29 3.47
CA GLU A 155 11.73 -16.04 4.26
C GLU A 155 11.85 -14.55 4.60
N PHE A 156 11.70 -14.20 5.89
CA PHE A 156 11.69 -12.79 6.33
C PHE A 156 12.95 -12.01 5.92
N GLY A 157 14.13 -12.65 5.95
CA GLY A 157 15.39 -12.03 5.54
C GLY A 157 15.47 -11.68 4.06
N ALA A 158 14.71 -12.38 3.21
CA ALA A 158 14.70 -12.17 1.76
C ALA A 158 14.19 -10.78 1.35
N ALA A 159 13.32 -10.17 2.18
CA ALA A 159 12.84 -8.81 1.96
C ALA A 159 13.93 -7.74 2.16
N PHE A 160 15.07 -8.09 2.75
CA PHE A 160 16.17 -7.16 3.04
C PHE A 160 17.44 -7.47 2.25
N ARG A 161 17.38 -8.39 1.29
CA ARG A 161 18.47 -8.65 0.34
C ARG A 161 18.50 -7.55 -0.72
N PHE A 162 18.85 -6.33 -0.29
CA PHE A 162 18.76 -5.12 -1.11
C PHE A 162 19.48 -5.21 -2.45
N ARG A 163 20.62 -5.92 -2.49
CA ARG A 163 21.34 -6.15 -3.75
C ARG A 163 20.49 -6.93 -4.74
N GLU A 164 19.94 -8.07 -4.32
CA GLU A 164 19.07 -8.91 -5.16
C GLU A 164 17.82 -8.13 -5.61
N ILE A 165 17.21 -7.36 -4.72
CA ILE A 165 16.05 -6.50 -5.02
C ILE A 165 16.39 -5.43 -6.07
N LEU A 166 17.56 -4.79 -5.95
CA LEU A 166 18.02 -3.78 -6.91
C LEU A 166 18.39 -4.43 -8.25
N ASP A 167 18.97 -5.63 -8.23
CA ASP A 167 19.31 -6.40 -9.42
C ASP A 167 18.02 -6.72 -10.21
N VAL A 168 16.97 -7.24 -9.56
CA VAL A 168 15.64 -7.45 -10.15
C VAL A 168 15.10 -6.16 -10.78
N ILE A 169 15.04 -5.05 -10.04
CA ILE A 169 14.55 -3.76 -10.60
C ILE A 169 15.39 -3.30 -11.80
N SER A 170 16.70 -3.55 -11.77
CA SER A 170 17.60 -3.18 -12.86
C SER A 170 17.40 -4.04 -14.12
N GLU A 171 17.08 -5.34 -13.95
CA GLU A 171 16.75 -6.26 -15.04
C GLU A 171 15.44 -5.86 -15.73
N ILE A 172 14.43 -5.44 -14.95
CA ILE A 172 13.22 -4.79 -15.48
C ILE A 172 13.58 -3.52 -16.28
N GLY A 173 14.55 -2.77 -15.77
CA GLY A 173 14.88 -1.41 -16.15
C GLY A 173 14.03 -0.37 -15.41
N TRP A 174 14.70 0.52 -14.67
CA TRP A 174 14.08 1.55 -13.82
C TRP A 174 12.97 2.36 -14.51
N GLY A 175 13.19 2.82 -15.74
CA GLY A 175 12.18 3.59 -16.47
C GLY A 175 10.91 2.79 -16.76
N LYS A 176 11.05 1.52 -17.16
CA LYS A 176 9.91 0.62 -17.40
C LYS A 176 9.21 0.25 -16.11
N TYR A 177 9.97 -0.01 -15.05
CA TYR A 177 9.44 -0.31 -13.72
C TYR A 177 8.61 0.86 -13.17
N ILE A 178 9.15 2.09 -13.21
CA ILE A 178 8.43 3.29 -12.76
C ILE A 178 7.16 3.52 -13.60
N LEU A 179 7.24 3.37 -14.93
CA LEU A 179 6.08 3.53 -15.80
C LEU A 179 4.97 2.51 -15.49
N TRP A 180 5.35 1.24 -15.28
CA TRP A 180 4.42 0.20 -14.85
C TRP A 180 3.79 0.52 -13.49
N TYR A 181 4.60 0.92 -12.50
CA TYR A 181 4.14 1.26 -11.16
C TYR A 181 3.14 2.42 -11.19
N LEU A 182 3.42 3.46 -11.97
CA LEU A 182 2.50 4.58 -12.19
C LEU A 182 1.19 4.14 -12.86
N ALA A 183 1.25 3.27 -13.88
CA ALA A 183 0.04 2.76 -14.53
C ALA A 183 -0.85 1.98 -13.55
N VAL A 184 -0.24 1.13 -12.72
CA VAL A 184 -0.94 0.37 -11.66
C VAL A 184 -1.56 1.31 -10.62
N ILE A 185 -0.85 2.35 -10.17
CA ILE A 185 -1.39 3.36 -9.25
C ILE A 185 -2.58 4.09 -9.89
N ILE A 186 -2.45 4.56 -11.14
CA ILE A 186 -3.52 5.29 -11.83
C ILE A 186 -4.78 4.42 -11.92
N VAL A 187 -4.65 3.16 -12.33
CA VAL A 187 -5.78 2.23 -12.40
C VAL A 187 -6.40 1.99 -11.03
N SER A 188 -5.57 1.82 -9.99
CA SER A 188 -6.03 1.67 -8.61
C SER A 188 -6.83 2.89 -8.15
N CYS A 189 -6.33 4.10 -8.41
CA CYS A 189 -7.00 5.35 -8.12
C CYS A 189 -8.32 5.47 -8.88
N VAL A 190 -8.38 5.07 -10.16
CA VAL A 190 -9.62 5.07 -10.96
C VAL A 190 -10.65 4.11 -10.37
N ILE A 191 -10.26 2.89 -10.01
CA ILE A 191 -11.18 1.91 -9.39
C ILE A 191 -11.71 2.43 -8.05
N LEU A 192 -10.82 2.94 -7.19
CA LEU A 192 -11.21 3.52 -5.90
C LEU A 192 -12.14 4.72 -6.08
N PHE A 193 -11.82 5.62 -7.01
CA PHE A 193 -12.62 6.81 -7.29
C PHE A 193 -14.01 6.45 -7.81
N ILE A 194 -14.11 5.57 -8.81
CA ILE A 194 -15.39 5.12 -9.37
C ILE A 194 -16.22 4.37 -8.31
N GLY A 195 -15.60 3.43 -7.59
CA GLY A 195 -16.27 2.67 -6.53
C GLY A 195 -16.80 3.59 -5.43
N SER A 196 -16.00 4.57 -5.01
CA SER A 196 -16.41 5.56 -4.00
C SER A 196 -17.47 6.53 -4.51
N LEU A 197 -17.43 6.92 -5.78
CA LEU A 197 -18.42 7.81 -6.39
C LEU A 197 -19.80 7.13 -6.49
N ILE A 198 -19.83 5.88 -6.96
CA ILE A 198 -21.06 5.10 -7.10
C ILE A 198 -21.66 4.78 -5.73
N LEU A 199 -20.86 4.21 -4.83
CA LEU A 199 -21.35 3.76 -3.53
C LEU A 199 -21.53 4.91 -2.54
N GLY A 200 -20.75 5.98 -2.64
CA GLY A 200 -20.79 7.14 -1.74
C GLY A 200 -22.10 7.92 -1.77
N SER A 201 -22.95 7.70 -2.78
CA SER A 201 -24.31 8.24 -2.83
C SER A 201 -25.24 7.63 -1.77
N ILE A 202 -24.87 6.50 -1.15
CA ILE A 202 -25.63 5.83 -0.11
C ILE A 202 -24.97 6.10 1.25
N PRO A 203 -25.60 6.89 2.15
CA PRO A 203 -25.03 7.18 3.47
C PRO A 203 -24.79 5.90 4.27
N VAL A 204 -23.65 5.82 4.96
CA VAL A 204 -23.21 4.70 5.82
C VAL A 204 -23.01 3.38 5.07
N LEU A 205 -24.03 2.82 4.42
CA LEU A 205 -23.96 1.58 3.64
C LEU A 205 -22.95 1.68 2.49
N GLY A 206 -22.88 2.83 1.82
CA GLY A 206 -21.91 3.07 0.77
C GLY A 206 -20.47 2.89 1.25
N GLN A 207 -20.15 3.44 2.42
CA GLN A 207 -18.82 3.34 3.02
C GLN A 207 -18.48 1.90 3.43
N ILE A 208 -19.47 1.17 3.98
CA ILE A 208 -19.32 -0.24 4.31
C ILE A 208 -19.03 -1.06 3.04
N LEU A 209 -19.76 -0.81 1.94
CA LEU A 209 -19.56 -1.52 0.67
C LEU A 209 -18.23 -1.17 0.01
N VAL A 210 -17.75 0.07 0.10
CA VAL A 210 -16.41 0.44 -0.36
C VAL A 210 -15.36 -0.39 0.38
N GLN A 211 -15.45 -0.45 1.71
CA GLN A 211 -14.51 -1.23 2.53
C GLN A 211 -14.60 -2.74 2.29
N LEU A 212 -15.82 -3.26 2.09
CA LEU A 212 -16.09 -4.69 1.93
C LEU A 212 -15.77 -5.21 0.52
N LEU A 213 -15.88 -4.38 -0.52
CA LEU A 213 -15.76 -4.84 -1.91
C LEU A 213 -14.67 -4.11 -2.68
N VAL A 214 -14.61 -2.78 -2.62
CA VAL A 214 -13.70 -1.99 -3.46
C VAL A 214 -12.27 -2.08 -2.93
N THR A 215 -12.07 -1.95 -1.62
CA THR A 215 -10.75 -2.07 -0.98
C THR A 215 -10.08 -3.42 -1.24
N PRO A 216 -10.69 -4.59 -0.93
CA PRO A 216 -10.06 -5.88 -1.21
C PRO A 216 -9.85 -6.13 -2.70
N TYR A 217 -10.73 -5.62 -3.57
CA TYR A 217 -10.59 -5.73 -5.02
C TYR A 217 -9.32 -5.02 -5.50
N VAL A 218 -9.12 -3.77 -5.10
CA VAL A 218 -7.94 -2.97 -5.47
C VAL A 218 -6.66 -3.59 -4.91
N THR A 219 -6.70 -4.10 -3.69
CA THR A 219 -5.52 -4.75 -3.10
C THR A 219 -5.15 -6.05 -3.82
N LEU A 220 -6.12 -6.90 -4.18
CA LEU A 220 -5.85 -8.11 -4.96
C LEU A 220 -5.36 -7.78 -6.38
N PHE A 221 -5.91 -6.73 -7.01
CA PHE A 221 -5.42 -6.19 -8.29
C PHE A 221 -3.94 -5.81 -8.18
N LEU A 222 -3.57 -5.05 -7.15
CA LEU A 222 -2.19 -4.60 -6.92
C LEU A 222 -1.22 -5.77 -6.79
N TYR A 223 -1.54 -6.73 -5.92
CA TYR A 223 -0.64 -7.87 -5.65
C TYR A 223 -0.58 -8.86 -6.82
N ARG A 224 -1.66 -8.99 -7.59
CA ARG A 224 -1.62 -9.72 -8.87
C ARG A 224 -0.69 -9.03 -9.86
N ALA A 225 -0.82 -7.72 -10.05
CA ALA A 225 0.04 -6.97 -10.96
C ALA A 225 1.52 -7.07 -10.54
N ILE A 226 1.81 -6.97 -9.24
CA ILE A 226 3.17 -7.13 -8.69
C ILE A 226 3.71 -8.54 -9.01
N GLY A 227 2.93 -9.58 -8.74
CA GLY A 227 3.34 -10.96 -9.00
C GLY A 227 3.61 -11.23 -10.47
N LEU A 228 2.75 -10.76 -11.36
CA LEU A 228 2.94 -10.89 -12.81
C LEU A 228 4.16 -10.11 -13.29
N ARG A 229 4.42 -8.93 -12.70
CA ARG A 229 5.60 -8.16 -13.07
C ARG A 229 6.88 -8.88 -12.67
N TYR A 230 6.91 -9.41 -11.45
CA TYR A 230 8.06 -10.09 -10.87
C TYR A 230 8.33 -11.47 -11.52
N ALA A 231 7.29 -12.22 -11.89
CA ALA A 231 7.42 -13.59 -12.39
C ALA A 231 7.71 -13.69 -13.90
N TYR A 232 7.37 -12.66 -14.68
CA TYR A 232 7.55 -12.62 -16.13
C TYR A 232 8.68 -11.67 -16.57
N GLU A 233 9.76 -11.66 -15.78
CA GLU A 233 11.05 -11.05 -16.11
C GLU A 233 11.94 -12.04 -16.87
#